data_AF-A0AAD0DBC4-F1
#
_entry.id   AF-A0AAD0DBC4-F1
#
_cell.length_a   1.000
_cell.length_b   1.000
_cell.length_c   1.000
_cell.angle_alpha   90.00
_cell.angle_beta   90.00
_cell.angle_gamma   90.00
#
_symmetry.space_group_name_H-M   'P 1'
#
loop_
_entity.id
_entity.type
_entity.pdbx_description
1 polymer ?
#
loop_
_entity_poly.entity_id
_entity_poly.type
_entity_poly.pdbx_seq_one_letter_code
_entity_poly.pdbx_strand_id
1 'polypeptide(L)' 'MTPQQIAALTVAELEYSGHSITAADQREIQRSVTDDIARRKRFGEMMRAPAYQWKKPAPRR' A
#
# COMPACT_ATOMS: atom_id res chain seq x y z
N MET A 1 -5.89 -1.84 11.63
CA MET A 1 -6.72 -1.36 10.50
C MET A 1 -6.69 -2.42 9.42
N THR A 2 -7.84 -2.86 8.92
CA THR A 2 -7.93 -3.91 7.89
C THR A 2 -7.80 -3.31 6.48
N PRO A 3 -7.38 -4.10 5.47
CA PRO A 3 -7.38 -3.66 4.06
C PRO A 3 -8.74 -3.10 3.62
N GLN A 4 -9.83 -3.70 4.09
CA GLN A 4 -11.20 -3.28 3.79
C GLN A 4 -11.51 -1.89 4.36
N GLN A 5 -11.07 -1.61 5.60
CA GLN A 5 -11.25 -0.29 6.22
C GLN A 5 -10.45 0.79 5.50
N ILE A 6 -9.24 0.48 5.05
CA ILE A 6 -8.41 1.42 4.28
C ILE A 6 -9.08 1.72 2.93
N ALA A 7 -9.52 0.69 2.21
CA ALA A 7 -10.24 0.87 0.94
C ALA A 7 -11.52 1.69 1.12
N ALA A 8 -12.30 1.45 2.17
CA ALA A 8 -13.52 2.20 2.46
C ALA A 8 -13.24 3.69 2.75
N LEU A 9 -12.17 4.00 3.48
CA LEU A 9 -11.78 5.40 3.72
C LEU A 9 -11.27 6.08 2.46
N THR A 10 -10.51 5.38 1.62
CA THR A 10 -10.06 5.90 0.32
C THR A 10 -11.25 6.22 -0.59
N VAL A 11 -12.25 5.34 -0.65
CA VAL A 11 -13.49 5.61 -1.39
C VAL A 11 -14.22 6.83 -0.82
N ALA A 12 -14.38 6.90 0.51
CA ALA A 12 -15.05 8.04 1.15
C ALA A 12 -14.32 9.37 0.91
N GLU A 13 -12.98 9.38 0.89
CA GLU A 13 -12.18 10.56 0.57
C GLU A 13 -12.34 11.00 -0.90
N LEU A 14 -12.37 10.03 -1.81
CA LEU A 14 -12.58 10.30 -3.24
C LEU A 14 -13.99 10.86 -3.50
N GLU A 15 -15.01 10.29 -2.86
CA GLU A 15 -16.38 10.80 -2.93
C GLU A 15 -16.49 12.20 -2.31
N TYR A 16 -15.84 12.44 -1.16
CA TYR A 16 -15.80 13.77 -0.52
C TYR A 16 -15.13 14.82 -1.41
N SER A 17 -14.08 14.45 -2.14
CA SER A 17 -13.41 15.33 -3.11
C SER A 17 -14.18 15.54 -4.41
N GLY A 18 -15.38 14.97 -4.53
CA GLY A 18 -16.28 15.15 -5.67
C GLY A 18 -16.07 14.17 -6.81
N HIS A 19 -15.31 13.09 -6.60
CA HIS A 19 -15.16 12.03 -7.59
C HIS A 19 -16.36 11.08 -7.55
N SER A 20 -16.92 10.76 -8.71
CA SER A 20 -17.89 9.67 -8.84
C SER A 20 -17.15 8.34 -8.92
N ILE A 21 -17.26 7.53 -7.87
CA ILE A 21 -16.60 6.23 -7.79
C ILE A 21 -17.54 5.15 -8.32
N THR A 22 -17.11 4.42 -9.35
CA THR A 22 -17.86 3.28 -9.87
C THR A 22 -17.55 2.00 -9.08
N ALA A 23 -18.39 0.98 -9.23
CA ALA A 23 -18.12 -0.33 -8.63
C ALA A 23 -16.83 -0.98 -9.16
N ALA A 24 -16.37 -0.62 -10.37
CA ALA A 24 -15.08 -1.08 -10.90
C ALA A 24 -13.92 -0.42 -10.15
N ASP A 25 -14.01 0.89 -9.93
CA ASP A 25 -13.01 1.67 -9.20
C ASP A 25 -12.89 1.18 -7.75
N GLN A 26 -14.00 0.87 -7.09
CA GLN A 26 -13.98 0.29 -5.73
C GLN A 26 -13.20 -1.03 -5.68
N ARG A 27 -13.38 -1.90 -6.68
CA ARG A 27 -12.64 -3.18 -6.78
C ARG A 27 -11.16 -2.94 -7.03
N GLU A 28 -10.82 -1.96 -7.86
CA GLU A 28 -9.43 -1.60 -8.13
C GLU A 28 -8.74 -1.01 -6.90
N ILE A 29 -9.41 -0.12 -6.16
CA ILE A 29 -8.93 0.42 -4.89
C ILE A 29 -8.70 -0.71 -3.89
N GLN A 30 -9.65 -1.63 -3.75
CA GLN A 30 -9.51 -2.77 -2.85
C GLN A 30 -8.32 -3.68 -3.24
N ARG A 31 -8.14 -3.93 -4.53
CA ARG A 31 -7.01 -4.72 -5.05
C ARG A 31 -5.69 -4.03 -4.76
N SER A 32 -5.58 -2.74 -5.09
CA SER A 32 -4.37 -1.94 -4.89
C SER A 32 -3.97 -1.86 -3.42
N VAL A 33 -4.93 -1.64 -2.51
CA VAL A 33 -4.69 -1.63 -1.06
C VAL A 33 -4.21 -2.99 -0.58
N THR A 34 -4.81 -4.08 -1.07
CA THR A 34 -4.41 -5.44 -0.69
C THR A 34 -2.98 -5.76 -1.16
N ASP A 35 -2.66 -5.40 -2.40
CA ASP A 35 -1.35 -5.60 -2.99
C ASP A 35 -0.27 -4.76 -2.27
N ASP A 36 -0.59 -3.52 -1.87
CA ASP A 36 0.32 -2.67 -1.13
C ASP A 36 0.62 -3.23 0.28
N ILE A 37 -0.41 -3.68 1.00
CA ILE A 37 -0.24 -4.31 2.31
C ILE A 37 0.61 -5.58 2.20
N ALA A 38 0.37 -6.41 1.18
CA ALA A 38 1.16 -7.60 0.92
C ALA A 38 2.62 -7.24 0.60
N ARG A 39 2.85 -6.23 -0.24
CA ARG A 39 4.18 -5.71 -0.57
C ARG A 39 4.90 -5.19 0.67
N ARG A 40 4.24 -4.40 1.50
CA ARG A 40 4.78 -3.85 2.74
C ARG A 40 5.13 -4.95 3.75
N LYS A 41 4.30 -5.99 3.85
CA LYS A 41 4.59 -7.17 4.67
C LYS A 41 5.85 -7.89 4.18
N ARG A 42 5.93 -8.20 2.88
CA ARG A 42 7.11 -8.83 2.27
C ARG A 42 8.38 -8.00 2.47
N PHE A 43 8.27 -6.68 2.31
CA PHE A 43 9.38 -5.78 2.58
C PHE A 43 9.83 -5.84 4.04
N GLY A 44 8.89 -5.78 4.98
CA GLY A 44 9.19 -5.92 6.41
C GLY A 44 9.84 -7.26 6.77
N GLU A 45 9.37 -8.36 6.17
CA GLU A 45 9.97 -9.69 6.30
C GLU A 45 11.39 -9.73 5.74
N MET A 46 11.59 -9.16 4.55
CA MET A 46 12.92 -9.04 3.94
C MET A 46 13.88 -8.25 4.83
N MET A 47 13.46 -7.12 5.40
CA MET A 47 14.29 -6.31 6.30
C MET A 47 14.66 -7.02 7.60
N ARG A 48 13.84 -7.99 8.04
CA ARG A 48 14.08 -8.82 9.25
C ARG A 48 14.85 -10.10 8.94
N ALA A 49 15.08 -10.43 7.67
CA ALA A 49 15.73 -11.67 7.29
C ALA A 49 17.21 -11.64 7.72
N PRO A 50 17.78 -12.76 8.22
CA PRO A 50 19.19 -12.82 8.61
C PRO A 50 20.16 -12.53 7.46
N ALA A 51 19.74 -12.81 6.23
CA ALA A 51 20.51 -12.53 5.03
C ALA A 51 20.50 -11.05 4.61
N TYR A 52 19.58 -10.25 5.15
CA TYR A 52 19.48 -8.84 4.81
C TYR A 52 20.57 -8.05 5.51
N GLN A 53 21.51 -7.52 4.73
CA GLN A 53 22.55 -6.61 5.20
C GLN A 53 22.30 -5.23 4.62
N TRP A 54 21.93 -4.27 5.46
CA TRP A 54 21.87 -2.88 5.03
C TRP A 54 23.28 -2.38 4.71
N LYS A 55 23.54 -2.05 3.44
CA LYS A 55 24.79 -1.44 2.99
C LYS A 55 24.57 0.06 2.79
N LYS A 56 25.29 0.87 3.56
CA LYS A 56 25.27 2.32 3.41
C LYS A 56 25.78 2.68 2.00
N PRO A 57 25.01 3.44 1.19
CA PRO A 57 25.49 3.87 -0.11
C PRO A 57 26.73 4.75 0.05
N ALA A 58 27.72 4.55 -0.83
CA ALA A 58 28.91 5.40 -0.85
C ALA A 58 28.50 6.85 -1.19
N PRO A 59 29.15 7.87 -0.57
CA PRO A 59 28.85 9.26 -0.89
C PRO A 59 29.07 9.50 -2.38
N ARG A 60 28.06 10.06 -3.06
CA ARG A 60 28.19 10.53 -4.43
C ARG A 60 29.06 11.80 -4.40
N ARG A 61 30.20 11.77 -5.09
CA ARG A 61 31.09 12.93 -5.27
C ARG A 61 30.48 13.92 -6.25
#